data_AF-A0A2V5XSI5-F1
#
_entry.id   AF-A0A2V5XSI5-F1
#
_cell.length_a   1.000
_cell.length_b   1.000
_cell.length_c   1.000
_cell.angle_alpha   90.00
_cell.angle_beta   90.00
_cell.angle_gamma   90.00
#
_symmetry.space_group_name_H-M   'P 1'
#
loop_
_entity.id
_entity.type
_entity.pdbx_description
1 polymer ?
#
loop_
_entity_poly.entity_id
_entity_poly.type
_entity_poly.pdbx_seq_one_letter_code
_entity_poly.pdbx_strand_id
1 'polypeptide(L)'
;MTKIAAAWNYAKLTWNPDYVMKLDADDFISSRLVDWLDNANDEAGYLIKYGWLWNSGSRYLIERTEYLDRVCGSCLIIRSDLADKNGPFLTSMEGVSLDEASVKFAASDHYSLVPGSGISTLLLNDSHQRYAAQFGYLGHKLFSLPFSAVVYRTGNPDSTSRFGGFWRPIYTLRMLVGSIRRTRFITQRLRREFMLG
;
A
#
# COMPACT_ATOMS: atom_id res chain seq x y z
N MET A 1 13.08 -6.98 5.47
CA MET A 1 13.46 -6.66 4.07
C MET A 1 14.02 -7.83 3.27
N THR A 2 14.80 -8.74 3.87
CA THR A 2 15.57 -9.78 3.16
C THR A 2 14.74 -10.71 2.25
N LYS A 3 13.52 -11.09 2.67
CA LYS A 3 12.64 -11.95 1.84
C LYS A 3 12.18 -11.25 0.55
N ILE A 4 11.78 -9.98 0.64
CA ILE A 4 11.35 -9.18 -0.52
C ILE A 4 12.53 -8.97 -1.47
N ALA A 5 13.71 -8.67 -0.94
CA ALA A 5 14.93 -8.52 -1.74
C ALA A 5 15.28 -9.79 -2.52
N ALA A 6 15.21 -10.96 -1.86
CA ALA A 6 15.45 -12.25 -2.51
C ALA A 6 14.40 -12.55 -3.60
N ALA A 7 13.11 -12.32 -3.30
CA ALA A 7 12.03 -12.50 -4.26
C ALA A 7 12.18 -11.57 -5.48
N TRP A 8 12.58 -10.31 -5.26
CA TRP A 8 12.82 -9.36 -6.34
C TRP A 8 13.98 -9.76 -7.24
N ASN A 9 15.11 -10.21 -6.65
CA ASN A 9 16.23 -10.72 -7.42
C ASN A 9 15.85 -11.94 -8.26
N TYR A 10 15.09 -12.88 -7.69
CA TYR A 10 14.57 -14.03 -8.43
C TYR A 10 13.64 -13.59 -9.57
N ALA A 11 12.73 -12.65 -9.32
CA ALA A 11 11.78 -12.17 -10.32
C ALA A 11 12.46 -11.50 -11.52
N LYS A 12 13.46 -10.64 -11.28
CA LYS A 12 14.29 -10.03 -12.34
C LYS A 12 14.95 -11.08 -13.22
N LEU A 13 15.57 -12.09 -12.62
CA LEU A 13 16.30 -13.15 -13.34
C LEU A 13 15.36 -14.09 -14.12
N THR A 14 14.15 -14.30 -13.62
CA THR A 14 13.22 -15.30 -14.18
C THR A 14 12.30 -14.71 -15.23
N TRP A 15 11.79 -13.49 -15.01
CA TRP A 15 10.71 -12.93 -15.81
C TRP A 15 11.02 -11.59 -16.46
N ASN A 16 12.06 -10.87 -16.00
CA ASN A 16 12.35 -9.50 -16.44
C ASN A 16 11.08 -8.61 -16.49
N PRO A 17 10.36 -8.43 -15.37
CA PRO A 17 9.06 -7.77 -15.37
C PRO A 17 9.21 -6.27 -15.64
N ASP A 18 8.21 -5.63 -16.26
CA ASP A 18 8.20 -4.17 -16.47
C ASP A 18 7.80 -3.40 -15.21
N TYR A 19 6.98 -4.03 -14.35
CA TYR A 19 6.50 -3.46 -13.09
C TYR A 19 6.59 -4.47 -11.94
N VAL A 20 6.72 -3.94 -10.73
CA VAL A 20 6.70 -4.69 -9.47
C VAL A 20 5.76 -4.02 -8.46
N MET A 21 5.07 -4.83 -7.65
CA MET A 21 4.20 -4.36 -6.59
C MET A 21 4.47 -5.14 -5.30
N LYS A 22 4.51 -4.43 -4.17
CA LYS A 22 4.44 -5.07 -2.85
C LYS A 22 2.98 -5.46 -2.59
N LEU A 23 2.78 -6.71 -2.19
CA LEU A 23 1.47 -7.24 -1.88
C LEU A 23 1.58 -8.11 -0.62
N ASP A 24 0.77 -7.80 0.38
CA ASP A 24 0.63 -8.64 1.55
C ASP A 24 -0.12 -9.93 1.18
N ALA A 25 0.27 -11.05 1.80
CA ALA A 25 -0.20 -12.37 1.39
C ALA A 25 -1.70 -12.60 1.63
N ASP A 26 -2.33 -11.79 2.49
CA ASP A 26 -3.74 -11.84 2.85
C ASP A 26 -4.60 -10.76 2.16
N ASP A 27 -3.99 -9.90 1.33
CA ASP A 27 -4.69 -8.94 0.49
C ASP A 27 -5.06 -9.51 -0.87
N PHE A 28 -6.11 -8.95 -1.48
CA PHE A 28 -6.57 -9.37 -2.81
C PHE A 28 -6.38 -8.25 -3.81
N ILE A 29 -6.00 -8.62 -5.03
CA ILE A 29 -5.82 -7.70 -6.14
C ILE A 29 -6.89 -7.93 -7.20
N SER A 30 -7.30 -6.86 -7.88
CA SER A 30 -8.27 -6.94 -8.96
C SER A 30 -7.66 -7.67 -10.16
N SER A 31 -8.38 -8.66 -10.69
CA SER A 31 -8.05 -9.35 -11.94
C SER A 31 -7.98 -8.42 -13.17
N ARG A 32 -8.46 -7.17 -13.07
CA ARG A 32 -8.34 -6.16 -14.11
C ARG A 32 -7.01 -5.40 -14.10
N LEU A 33 -6.19 -5.59 -13.06
CA LEU A 33 -5.00 -4.75 -12.87
C LEU A 33 -3.95 -4.95 -13.94
N VAL A 34 -3.63 -6.20 -14.27
CA VAL A 34 -2.57 -6.52 -15.25
C VAL A 34 -2.98 -6.04 -16.64
N ASP A 35 -4.21 -6.31 -17.05
CA ASP A 35 -4.77 -5.83 -18.33
C ASP A 35 -4.79 -4.30 -18.41
N TRP A 36 -5.10 -3.62 -17.30
CA TRP A 36 -5.03 -2.16 -17.26
C TRP A 36 -3.60 -1.63 -17.38
N LEU A 37 -2.62 -2.27 -16.72
CA LEU A 37 -1.21 -1.87 -16.77
C LEU A 37 -0.62 -2.04 -18.18
N ASP A 38 -0.99 -3.11 -18.89
CA ASP A 38 -0.56 -3.37 -20.28
C ASP A 38 -1.01 -2.26 -21.24
N ASN A 39 -2.11 -1.58 -20.91
CA ASN A 39 -2.67 -0.46 -21.69
C ASN A 39 -2.38 0.92 -21.08
N ALA A 40 -1.65 0.98 -19.97
CA ALA A 40 -1.30 2.24 -19.33
C ALA A 40 -0.11 2.91 -20.03
N ASN A 41 0.10 4.20 -19.75
CA ASN A 41 1.33 4.87 -20.16
C ASN A 41 2.54 4.22 -19.45
N ASP A 42 3.75 4.33 -19.97
CA ASP A 42 4.94 3.83 -19.27
C ASP A 42 5.40 4.78 -18.13
N GLU A 43 4.54 4.97 -17.12
CA GLU A 43 4.80 5.88 -16.01
C GLU A 43 5.74 5.25 -14.98
N ALA A 44 6.48 6.10 -14.25
CA ALA A 44 7.40 5.66 -13.20
C ALA A 44 6.73 4.79 -12.11
N GLY A 45 5.45 5.05 -11.82
CA GLY A 45 4.69 4.23 -10.88
C GLY A 45 3.25 4.69 -10.68
N TYR A 46 2.47 3.81 -10.03
CA TYR A 46 1.06 4.01 -9.74
C TYR A 46 0.74 3.78 -8.27
N LEU A 47 0.02 4.74 -7.68
CA LEU A 47 -0.53 4.68 -6.34
C LEU A 47 -2.00 4.29 -6.38
N ILE A 48 -2.32 3.22 -5.66
CA ILE A 48 -3.67 2.70 -5.47
C ILE A 48 -4.28 3.41 -4.26
N LYS A 49 -4.98 4.52 -4.50
CA LYS A 49 -5.72 5.24 -3.44
C LYS A 49 -7.10 4.64 -3.19
N TYR A 50 -7.73 4.17 -4.25
CA TYR A 50 -9.06 3.58 -4.18
C TYR A 50 -8.94 2.08 -3.90
N GLY A 51 -9.73 1.60 -2.97
CA GLY A 51 -9.70 0.18 -2.60
C GLY A 51 -10.92 -0.22 -1.80
N TRP A 52 -10.84 -1.42 -1.24
CA TRP A 52 -11.87 -1.99 -0.40
C TRP A 52 -11.26 -2.43 0.93
N LEU A 53 -12.00 -2.25 2.02
CA LEU A 53 -11.68 -2.77 3.35
C LEU A 53 -12.63 -3.92 3.62
N TRP A 54 -12.09 -5.12 3.75
CA TRP A 54 -12.88 -6.32 4.01
C TRP A 54 -12.53 -6.92 5.36
N ASN A 55 -13.49 -6.93 6.28
CA ASN A 55 -13.35 -7.63 7.54
C ASN A 55 -13.54 -9.14 7.31
N SER A 56 -12.58 -9.95 7.76
CA SER A 56 -12.59 -11.41 7.61
C SER A 56 -13.85 -12.09 8.17
N GLY A 57 -14.52 -11.49 9.15
CA GLY A 57 -15.79 -11.97 9.70
C GLY A 57 -17.05 -11.58 8.90
N SER A 58 -16.92 -10.68 7.92
CA SER A 58 -18.06 -10.19 7.13
C SER A 58 -18.26 -11.01 5.85
N ARG A 59 -19.39 -11.73 5.77
CA ARG A 59 -19.72 -12.57 4.59
C ARG A 59 -20.28 -11.78 3.41
N TYR A 60 -20.93 -10.66 3.67
CA TYR A 60 -21.76 -9.96 2.66
C TYR A 60 -21.41 -8.50 2.48
N LEU A 61 -20.64 -7.89 3.38
CA LEU A 61 -20.39 -6.45 3.38
C LEU A 61 -18.90 -6.15 3.26
N ILE A 62 -18.60 -5.09 2.51
CA ILE A 62 -17.26 -4.57 2.29
C ILE A 62 -17.32 -3.04 2.23
N GLU A 63 -16.30 -2.34 2.70
CA GLU A 63 -16.28 -0.87 2.72
C GLU A 63 -15.37 -0.32 1.62
N ARG A 64 -15.85 0.63 0.83
CA ARG A 64 -15.00 1.36 -0.14
C ARG A 64 -14.13 2.39 0.59
N THR A 65 -12.87 2.53 0.20
CA THR A 65 -11.98 3.60 0.66
C THR A 65 -11.35 4.36 -0.52
N GLU A 66 -11.05 5.63 -0.31
CA GLU A 66 -10.26 6.49 -1.20
C GLU A 66 -8.88 6.85 -0.59
N TYR A 67 -8.54 6.17 0.50
CA TYR A 67 -7.34 6.40 1.30
C TYR A 67 -6.61 5.08 1.59
N LEU A 68 -6.63 4.13 0.64
CA LEU A 68 -6.01 2.82 0.81
C LEU A 68 -4.50 2.96 1.09
N ASP A 69 -3.84 3.91 0.41
CA ASP A 69 -2.45 4.32 0.58
C ASP A 69 -2.10 4.82 1.98
N ARG A 70 -3.10 5.10 2.81
CA ARG A 70 -2.89 5.49 4.21
C ARG A 70 -2.92 4.32 5.17
N VAL A 71 -3.58 3.22 4.79
CA VAL A 71 -3.94 2.12 5.70
C VAL A 71 -3.29 0.78 5.33
N CYS A 72 -2.78 0.64 4.11
CA CYS A 72 -2.26 -0.62 3.59
C CYS A 72 -1.01 -0.39 2.72
N GLY A 73 0.00 -1.27 2.86
CA GLY A 73 1.23 -1.24 2.07
C GLY A 73 1.08 -1.81 0.65
N SER A 74 0.03 -2.59 0.40
CA SER A 74 -0.35 -3.13 -0.90
C SER A 74 -0.98 -2.06 -1.80
N CYS A 75 -0.31 -0.92 -1.98
CA CYS A 75 -0.87 0.23 -2.70
C CYS A 75 0.07 0.85 -3.74
N LEU A 76 1.26 0.30 -3.96
CA LEU A 76 2.24 0.88 -4.89
C LEU A 76 2.70 -0.11 -5.95
N ILE A 77 2.61 0.34 -7.20
CA ILE A 77 3.19 -0.30 -8.37
C ILE A 77 4.37 0.57 -8.83
N ILE A 78 5.53 -0.05 -9.01
CA ILE A 78 6.81 0.60 -9.33
C ILE A 78 7.29 0.06 -10.67
N ARG A 79 7.73 0.94 -11.57
CA ARG A 79 8.43 0.50 -12.78
C ARG A 79 9.76 -0.14 -12.41
N SER A 80 10.08 -1.27 -13.02
CA SER A 80 11.16 -2.15 -12.56
C SER A 80 12.55 -1.51 -12.54
N ASP A 81 12.84 -0.59 -13.47
CA ASP A 81 14.10 0.17 -13.52
C ASP A 81 14.28 1.13 -12.32
N LEU A 82 13.18 1.49 -11.65
CA LEU A 82 13.18 2.37 -10.48
C LEU A 82 13.20 1.62 -9.15
N ALA A 83 12.82 0.34 -9.13
CA ALA A 83 12.67 -0.45 -7.91
C ALA A 83 13.95 -0.51 -7.05
N ASP A 84 15.13 -0.53 -7.70
CA ASP A 84 16.44 -0.60 -7.04
C ASP A 84 17.08 0.78 -6.82
N LYS A 85 16.40 1.89 -7.16
CA LYS A 85 16.94 3.24 -6.94
C LYS A 85 17.00 3.55 -5.45
N ASN A 86 18.18 3.97 -5.01
CA ASN A 86 18.46 4.29 -3.62
C ASN A 86 18.04 5.71 -3.25
N GLY A 87 17.61 5.87 -2.00
CA GLY A 87 17.36 7.17 -1.40
C GLY A 87 17.15 7.05 0.12
N PRO A 88 16.92 8.17 0.80
CA PRO A 88 16.70 8.23 2.25
C PRO A 88 15.29 7.73 2.60
N PHE A 89 15.04 6.43 2.40
CA PHE A 89 13.71 5.83 2.39
C PHE A 89 13.44 4.90 3.59
N LEU A 90 14.42 4.73 4.49
CA LEU A 90 14.31 3.87 5.67
C LEU A 90 14.13 4.72 6.94
N THR A 91 12.96 4.64 7.56
CA THR A 91 12.55 5.52 8.67
C THR A 91 12.62 4.88 10.06
N SER A 92 12.66 3.55 10.19
CA SER A 92 12.50 2.91 11.51
C SER A 92 13.01 1.48 11.68
N MET A 93 13.70 0.87 10.71
CA MET A 93 14.18 -0.53 10.86
C MET A 93 15.54 -0.66 11.57
N GLU A 94 15.74 -1.85 12.17
CA GLU A 94 16.92 -2.28 12.94
C GLU A 94 18.25 -1.75 12.38
N GLY A 95 18.97 -0.97 13.21
CA GLY A 95 20.36 -0.57 12.98
C GLY A 95 20.59 0.92 12.69
N VAL A 96 19.54 1.71 12.40
CA VAL A 96 19.66 3.17 12.24
C VAL A 96 18.54 3.85 13.01
N SER A 97 18.85 4.36 14.21
CA SER A 97 17.90 5.14 15.00
C SER A 97 17.87 6.59 14.52
N LEU A 98 16.69 7.07 14.12
CA LEU A 98 16.44 8.50 14.00
C LEU A 98 16.70 9.20 15.34
N ASP A 99 17.18 10.43 15.28
CA ASP A 99 17.23 11.30 16.46
C ASP A 99 15.81 11.65 16.93
N GLU A 100 15.69 12.16 18.16
CA GLU A 100 14.39 12.46 18.78
C GLU A 100 13.54 13.47 17.97
N ALA A 101 14.17 14.45 17.32
CA ALA A 101 13.47 15.42 16.48
C ALA A 101 12.95 14.76 15.20
N SER A 102 13.75 13.90 14.58
CA SER A 102 13.37 13.14 13.39
C SER A 102 12.25 12.12 13.68
N VAL A 103 12.26 11.49 14.86
CA VAL A 103 11.14 10.64 15.33
C VAL A 103 9.86 11.46 15.51
N LYS A 104 9.94 12.62 16.16
CA LYS A 104 8.78 13.54 16.31
C LYS A 104 8.27 14.00 14.96
N PHE A 105 9.16 14.34 14.03
CA PHE A 105 8.81 14.72 12.67
C PHE A 105 8.08 13.59 11.96
N ALA A 106 8.62 12.36 11.99
CA ALA A 106 8.01 11.19 11.36
C ALA A 106 6.60 10.89 11.91
N ALA A 107 6.37 11.16 13.19
CA ALA A 107 5.06 11.02 13.83
C ALA A 107 4.08 12.14 13.47
N SER A 108 4.56 13.34 13.16
CA SER A 108 3.72 14.50 12.81
C SER A 108 3.43 14.64 11.31
N ASP A 109 4.35 14.20 10.46
CA ASP A 109 4.24 14.27 9.00
C ASP A 109 4.52 12.88 8.42
N HIS A 110 3.46 12.28 7.90
CA HIS A 110 3.47 10.92 7.34
C HIS A 110 3.78 10.86 5.84
N TYR A 111 3.84 11.99 5.15
CA TYR A 111 3.94 12.03 3.68
C TYR A 111 5.30 12.53 3.18
N SER A 112 6.01 13.32 3.98
CA SER A 112 7.33 13.86 3.61
C SER A 112 8.47 12.84 3.78
N LEU A 113 9.64 13.11 3.22
CA LEU A 113 10.85 12.38 3.63
C LEU A 113 11.26 12.81 5.03
N VAL A 114 11.76 11.87 5.83
CA VAL A 114 12.17 12.14 7.22
C VAL A 114 13.67 12.46 7.23
N PRO A 115 14.09 13.61 7.81
CA PRO A 115 15.50 13.89 8.02
C PRO A 115 16.19 12.75 8.78
N GLY A 116 17.43 12.42 8.41
CA GLY A 116 18.17 11.32 9.05
C GLY A 116 17.71 9.91 8.66
N SER A 117 16.77 9.76 7.72
CA SER A 117 16.40 8.43 7.20
C SER A 117 17.61 7.69 6.62
N GLY A 118 17.65 6.38 6.86
CA GLY A 118 18.64 5.49 6.29
C GLY A 118 18.45 5.30 4.78
N ILE A 119 19.51 4.85 4.11
CA ILE A 119 19.48 4.55 2.68
C ILE A 119 18.87 3.16 2.45
N SER A 120 17.89 3.10 1.57
CA SER A 120 17.33 1.85 1.04
C SER A 120 16.85 2.06 -0.40
N THR A 121 16.43 0.99 -1.06
CA THR A 121 15.83 1.08 -2.40
C THR A 121 14.37 1.51 -2.33
N LEU A 122 13.84 2.01 -3.45
CA LEU A 122 12.43 2.36 -3.58
C LEU A 122 11.49 1.18 -3.31
N LEU A 123 11.87 -0.06 -3.65
CA LEU A 123 11.08 -1.25 -3.31
C LEU A 123 11.24 -1.67 -1.84
N LEU A 124 12.43 -1.51 -1.26
CA LEU A 124 12.76 -1.98 0.10
C LEU A 124 12.64 -0.87 1.16
N ASN A 125 11.72 0.08 0.96
CA ASN A 125 11.37 1.08 1.97
C ASN A 125 10.42 0.49 3.03
N ASP A 126 10.36 1.16 4.19
CA ASP A 126 9.58 0.74 5.36
C ASP A 126 8.28 1.55 5.58
N SER A 127 7.90 2.44 4.66
CA SER A 127 6.73 3.30 4.83
C SER A 127 5.94 3.50 3.54
N HIS A 128 4.68 3.07 3.56
CA HIS A 128 3.76 3.20 2.43
C HIS A 128 3.13 4.59 2.28
N GLN A 129 3.17 5.42 3.33
CA GLN A 129 2.59 6.75 3.30
C GLN A 129 3.51 7.77 2.59
N ARG A 130 4.79 7.43 2.38
CA ARG A 130 5.82 8.35 1.89
C ARG A 130 6.13 8.21 0.40
N TYR A 131 5.40 7.37 -0.33
CA TYR A 131 5.70 7.07 -1.74
C TYR A 131 5.76 8.31 -2.63
N ALA A 132 4.85 9.26 -2.47
CA ALA A 132 4.87 10.49 -3.27
C ALA A 132 6.19 11.28 -3.09
N ALA A 133 6.70 11.39 -1.86
CA ALA A 133 7.95 12.08 -1.58
C ALA A 133 9.18 11.28 -2.03
N GLN A 134 9.14 9.94 -1.92
CA GLN A 134 10.21 9.08 -2.40
C GLN A 134 10.37 9.13 -3.93
N PHE A 135 9.26 9.10 -4.67
CA PHE A 135 9.28 9.30 -6.12
C PHE A 135 9.72 10.72 -6.49
N GLY A 136 9.23 11.73 -5.78
CA GLY A 136 9.62 13.13 -5.99
C GLY A 136 11.12 13.36 -5.78
N TYR A 137 11.72 12.70 -4.79
CA TYR A 137 13.16 12.73 -4.56
C TYR A 137 13.97 12.17 -5.75
N LEU A 138 13.44 11.16 -6.44
CA LEU A 138 14.04 10.61 -7.65
C LEU A 138 13.68 11.41 -8.92
N GLY A 139 12.96 12.52 -8.80
CA GLY A 139 12.54 13.35 -9.94
C GLY A 139 11.34 12.78 -10.72
N HIS A 140 10.63 11.81 -10.16
CA HIS A 140 9.49 11.17 -10.80
C HIS A 140 8.16 11.58 -10.16
N LYS A 141 7.11 11.65 -10.98
CA LYS A 141 5.74 11.85 -10.50
C LYS A 141 5.06 10.50 -10.32
N LEU A 142 4.31 10.36 -9.23
CA LEU A 142 3.49 9.19 -8.97
C LEU A 142 2.05 9.42 -9.45
N PHE A 143 1.54 8.52 -10.28
CA PHE A 143 0.18 8.61 -10.83
C PHE A 143 -0.81 7.84 -9.96
N SER A 144 -2.10 8.20 -10.00
CA SER A 144 -3.12 7.49 -9.23
C SER A 144 -3.87 6.50 -10.13
N LEU A 145 -4.04 5.27 -9.65
CA LEU A 145 -4.83 4.27 -10.35
C LEU A 145 -6.31 4.66 -10.36
N PRO A 146 -7.03 4.60 -11.49
CA PRO A 146 -8.37 5.17 -11.61
C PRO A 146 -9.50 4.27 -11.07
N PHE A 147 -9.18 3.12 -10.48
CA PHE A 147 -10.17 2.19 -9.93
C PHE A 147 -9.71 1.51 -8.65
N SER A 148 -10.66 0.92 -7.93
CA SER A 148 -10.38 0.11 -6.75
C SER A 148 -9.71 -1.20 -7.17
N ALA A 149 -8.41 -1.31 -6.95
CA ALA A 149 -7.64 -2.47 -7.40
C ALA A 149 -7.19 -3.41 -6.29
N VAL A 150 -7.41 -3.03 -5.03
CA VAL A 150 -7.00 -3.85 -3.88
C VAL A 150 -8.12 -3.93 -2.86
N VAL A 151 -8.28 -5.12 -2.30
CA VAL A 151 -9.05 -5.39 -1.08
C VAL A 151 -8.04 -5.61 0.03
N TYR A 152 -7.98 -4.66 0.96
CA TYR A 152 -7.23 -4.79 2.20
C TYR A 152 -8.04 -5.61 3.19
N ARG A 153 -7.50 -6.77 3.58
CA ARG A 153 -8.16 -7.66 4.53
C ARG A 153 -7.83 -7.21 5.96
N THR A 154 -8.88 -6.97 6.74
CA THR A 154 -8.77 -6.56 8.15
C THR A 154 -9.20 -7.68 9.08
N GLY A 155 -8.57 -7.78 10.25
CA GLY A 155 -8.92 -8.77 11.28
C GLY A 155 -8.31 -10.16 11.07
N ASN A 156 -7.17 -10.25 10.37
CA ASN A 156 -6.34 -11.46 10.36
C ASN A 156 -5.38 -11.41 11.57
N PRO A 157 -5.30 -12.46 12.43
CA PRO A 157 -4.42 -12.46 13.61
C PRO A 157 -2.92 -12.32 13.28
N ASP A 158 -2.52 -12.63 12.06
CA ASP A 158 -1.13 -12.54 11.59
C ASP A 158 -0.75 -11.17 11.00
N SER A 159 -1.70 -10.22 10.88
CA SER A 159 -1.42 -8.87 10.37
C SER A 159 -0.71 -8.02 11.44
N THR A 160 0.47 -7.51 11.11
CA THR A 160 1.24 -6.57 11.95
C THR A 160 0.56 -5.20 12.08
N SER A 161 -0.41 -4.89 11.22
CA SER A 161 -1.36 -3.79 11.42
C SER A 161 -2.44 -4.19 12.44
N ARG A 162 -2.05 -4.32 13.71
CA ARG A 162 -3.02 -4.31 14.81
C ARG A 162 -3.79 -2.98 14.76
N PHE A 163 -4.92 -2.96 14.07
CA PHE A 163 -6.17 -2.34 14.58
C PHE A 163 -6.68 -3.16 15.78
N GLY A 164 -5.75 -3.57 16.65
CA GLY A 164 -5.88 -4.49 17.77
C GLY A 164 -5.34 -3.81 19.00
N GLY A 165 -5.92 -2.65 19.31
CA GLY A 165 -5.88 -2.00 20.61
C GLY A 165 -7.31 -1.58 20.93
N PHE A 166 -7.76 -1.92 22.12
CA PHE A 166 -9.08 -1.65 22.72
C PHE A 166 -9.50 -0.17 22.68
N TRP A 167 -9.85 0.34 21.51
CA TRP A 167 -10.56 1.61 21.33
C TRP A 167 -11.73 1.32 20.42
N ARG A 168 -12.93 1.13 20.99
CA ARG A 168 -14.16 1.30 20.21
C ARG A 168 -14.09 2.73 19.67
N PRO A 169 -13.95 2.96 18.35
CA PRO A 169 -13.95 4.32 17.85
C PRO A 169 -15.25 4.96 18.32
N ILE A 170 -15.18 6.13 18.95
CA ILE A 170 -16.37 6.94 19.16
C ILE A 170 -16.76 7.42 17.76
N TYR A 171 -17.57 6.61 17.08
CA TYR A 171 -18.07 6.97 15.77
C TYR A 171 -18.99 8.15 15.94
N THR A 172 -18.55 9.32 15.49
CA THR A 172 -19.48 10.43 15.32
C THR A 172 -20.58 10.01 14.34
N LEU A 173 -21.78 10.56 14.48
CA LEU A 173 -22.87 10.31 13.52
C LEU A 173 -22.44 10.54 12.08
N ARG A 174 -21.57 11.53 11.84
CA ARG A 174 -20.96 11.82 10.54
C ARG A 174 -20.10 10.65 10.03
N MET A 175 -19.30 10.03 10.90
CA MET A 175 -18.47 8.87 10.54
C MET A 175 -19.31 7.62 10.31
N LEU A 176 -20.39 7.41 11.08
CA LEU A 176 -21.35 6.32 10.90
C LEU A 176 -22.10 6.43 9.57
N VAL A 177 -22.68 7.60 9.27
CA VAL A 177 -23.34 7.86 7.98
C VAL A 177 -22.36 7.73 6.82
N GLY A 178 -21.13 8.22 7.00
CA GLY A 178 -20.05 8.05 6.03
C GLY A 178 -19.71 6.58 5.78
N SER A 179 -19.59 5.77 6.85
CA SER A 179 -19.32 4.33 6.74
C SER A 179 -20.46 3.62 6.02
N ILE A 180 -21.73 3.87 6.38
CA ILE A 180 -22.90 3.29 5.68
C ILE A 180 -22.88 3.63 4.18
N ARG A 181 -22.55 4.88 3.82
CA ARG A 181 -22.43 5.31 2.41
C ARG A 181 -21.27 4.65 1.66
N ARG A 182 -20.24 4.15 2.35
CA ARG A 182 -19.09 3.46 1.77
C ARG A 182 -19.25 1.94 1.78
N THR A 183 -20.07 1.41 2.66
CA THR A 183 -20.42 -0.01 2.73
C THR A 183 -21.19 -0.44 1.48
N ARG A 184 -20.78 -1.56 0.92
CA ARG A 184 -21.37 -2.19 -0.26
C ARG A 184 -21.61 -3.65 0.02
N PHE A 185 -22.60 -4.22 -0.65
CA PHE A 185 -22.75 -5.66 -0.71
C PHE A 185 -21.64 -6.26 -1.58
N ILE A 186 -21.11 -7.39 -1.13
CA ILE A 186 -20.19 -8.23 -1.89
C ILE A 186 -21.01 -8.91 -2.99
N THR A 187 -20.99 -8.32 -4.18
CA THR A 187 -21.68 -8.85 -5.36
C THR A 187 -20.90 -10.01 -5.99
N GLN A 188 -21.56 -10.83 -6.81
CA GLN A 188 -20.87 -11.90 -7.55
C GLN A 188 -19.78 -11.35 -8.48
N ARG A 189 -19.97 -10.12 -9.01
CA ARG A 189 -18.93 -9.44 -9.79
C ARG A 189 -17.68 -9.19 -8.94
N LEU A 190 -17.85 -8.64 -7.73
CA LEU A 190 -16.74 -8.36 -6.83
C LEU A 190 -16.04 -9.65 -6.38
N ARG A 191 -16.80 -10.71 -6.11
CA ARG A 191 -16.26 -12.04 -5.78
C ARG A 191 -15.38 -12.58 -6.90
N ARG A 192 -15.82 -12.50 -8.16
CA ARG A 192 -15.01 -12.93 -9.31
C ARG A 192 -13.79 -12.03 -9.50
N GLU A 193 -13.97 -10.72 -9.39
CA GLU A 193 -12.90 -9.76 -9.66
C GLU A 193 -11.70 -9.94 -8.72
N PHE A 194 -11.96 -10.17 -7.43
CA PHE A 194 -10.96 -10.29 -6.38
C PHE A 194 -10.79 -11.72 -5.83
N MET A 195 -11.42 -12.71 -6.47
CA MET A 195 -11.41 -14.11 -6.04
C MET A 195 -11.85 -14.30 -4.57
N LEU A 196 -12.87 -13.57 -4.14
CA LEU A 196 -13.40 -13.64 -2.77
C LEU A 196 -14.26 -14.90 -2.61
N GLY A 197 -13.77 -15.86 -1.82
CA GLY A 197 -14.46 -17.09 -1.42
C GLY A 197 -15.72 -16.87 -0.58
#